data_AF-A0A2S8BLI3-F1
#
_entry.id   AF-A0A2S8BLI3-F1
#
_cell.length_a   1.000
_cell.length_b   1.000
_cell.length_c   1.000
_cell.angle_alpha   90.00
_cell.angle_beta   90.00
_cell.angle_gamma   90.00
#
_symmetry.space_group_name_H-M   'P 1'
#
loop_
_entity.id
_entity.type
_entity.pdbx_description
1 polymer ?
#
loop_
_entity_poly.entity_id
_entity_poly.type
_entity_poly.pdbx_seq_one_letter_code
_entity_poly.pdbx_strand_id
1 'polypeptide(L)'
;MDLQTGGGEVLAGAQPFPPTMAATESWPPNAARATELLHPRGVVVVATRDEPPLPFADDAFDLVTSRHPNAVWWTEIARVLRPGGTYFAQHVGPLSGLELAEFFLGPQPSAPGPPPPPTPRPRRPAPPAWTSWTCGWSGCGWSSSTSAPLATSCAR
;
A
#
# COMPACT_ATOMS: atom_id res chain seq x y z
N MET A 1 6.65 1.30 3.45
CA MET A 1 6.97 0.04 4.16
C MET A 1 6.10 -1.07 3.63
N ASP A 2 6.65 -2.26 3.42
CA ASP A 2 5.89 -3.47 3.09
C ASP A 2 5.78 -4.41 4.29
N LEU A 3 4.56 -4.83 4.64
CA LEU A 3 4.30 -5.73 5.76
C LEU A 3 4.24 -7.18 5.30
N GLN A 4 4.89 -8.08 6.04
CA GLN A 4 4.92 -9.52 5.77
C GLN A 4 5.30 -9.81 4.31
N THR A 5 6.49 -9.35 3.89
CA THR A 5 6.92 -9.32 2.50
C THR A 5 7.14 -10.71 1.89
N GLY A 6 7.13 -11.77 2.71
CA GLY A 6 7.47 -13.12 2.29
C GLY A 6 8.94 -13.20 1.87
N GLY A 7 9.22 -13.91 0.78
CA GLY A 7 10.55 -13.91 0.16
C GLY A 7 10.89 -12.62 -0.62
N GLY A 8 10.01 -11.61 -0.59
CA GLY A 8 10.20 -10.32 -1.24
C GLY A 8 9.95 -10.32 -2.75
N GLU A 9 9.51 -11.42 -3.35
CA GLU A 9 9.41 -11.58 -4.81
C GLU A 9 8.38 -10.64 -5.44
N VAL A 10 7.26 -10.42 -4.75
CA VAL A 10 6.23 -9.48 -5.21
C VAL A 10 6.74 -8.05 -5.11
N LEU A 11 7.33 -7.69 -3.97
CA LEU A 11 7.86 -6.34 -3.76
C LEU A 11 8.98 -6.01 -4.76
N ALA A 12 9.84 -6.98 -5.06
CA ALA A 12 10.89 -6.87 -6.06
C ALA A 12 10.35 -6.45 -7.45
N GLY A 13 9.12 -6.81 -7.80
CA GLY A 13 8.47 -6.42 -9.05
C GLY A 13 7.94 -4.99 -9.09
N ALA A 14 7.90 -4.27 -7.95
CA ALA A 14 7.25 -2.96 -7.82
C ALA A 14 8.20 -1.75 -7.98
N GLN A 15 9.34 -1.93 -8.65
CA GLN A 15 10.29 -0.86 -8.91
C GLN A 15 9.71 0.26 -9.80
N PRO A 16 10.20 1.51 -9.71
CA PRO A 16 11.30 1.97 -8.84
C PRO A 16 10.90 2.13 -7.36
N PHE A 17 11.87 1.96 -6.46
CA PHE A 17 11.65 2.16 -5.04
C PHE A 17 11.90 3.61 -4.60
N PRO A 18 11.19 4.09 -3.56
CA PRO A 18 11.51 5.38 -2.95
C PRO A 18 12.92 5.35 -2.32
N PRO A 19 13.53 6.52 -2.05
CA PRO A 19 14.85 6.60 -1.43
C PRO A 19 14.95 5.87 -0.08
N THR A 20 13.83 5.73 0.63
CA THR A 20 13.72 4.98 1.87
C THR A 20 12.63 3.92 1.75
N MET A 21 13.03 2.67 1.68
CA MET A 21 12.13 1.51 1.59
C MET A 21 12.49 0.50 2.67
N ALA A 22 11.48 0.07 3.43
CA ALA A 22 11.60 -0.98 4.43
C ALA A 22 10.57 -2.08 4.15
N ALA A 23 10.93 -3.31 4.44
CA ALA A 23 10.05 -4.48 4.43
C ALA A 23 10.18 -5.23 5.75
N THR A 24 9.10 -5.84 6.22
CA THR A 24 9.10 -6.68 7.43
C THR A 24 8.81 -8.12 7.08
N GLU A 25 9.42 -9.05 7.81
CA GLU A 25 9.17 -10.48 7.67
C GLU A 25 9.39 -11.19 9.01
N SER A 26 8.49 -12.12 9.38
CA SER A 26 8.55 -12.82 10.66
C SER A 26 9.07 -14.26 10.54
N TRP A 27 9.02 -14.87 9.36
CA TRP A 27 9.50 -16.23 9.15
C TRP A 27 10.98 -16.23 8.68
N PRO A 28 11.92 -16.82 9.44
CA PRO A 28 13.35 -16.70 9.14
C PRO A 28 13.78 -17.15 7.73
N PRO A 29 13.25 -18.24 7.15
CA PRO A 29 13.56 -18.62 5.78
C PRO A 29 13.18 -17.55 4.75
N ASN A 30 12.01 -16.91 4.92
CA ASN A 30 11.57 -15.81 4.08
C ASN A 30 12.43 -14.56 4.31
N ALA A 31 12.73 -14.22 5.57
CA ALA A 31 13.53 -13.05 5.89
C ALA A 31 14.92 -13.11 5.25
N ALA A 32 15.58 -14.28 5.28
CA ALA A 32 16.85 -14.51 4.61
C ALA A 32 16.73 -14.31 3.09
N ARG A 33 15.70 -14.93 2.48
CA ARG A 33 15.47 -14.82 1.03
C ARG A 33 15.16 -13.39 0.59
N ALA A 34 14.28 -12.71 1.32
CA ALA A 34 13.92 -11.31 1.07
C ALA A 34 15.14 -10.40 1.18
N THR A 35 16.01 -10.63 2.18
CA THR A 35 17.25 -9.88 2.37
C THR A 35 18.14 -10.00 1.13
N GLU A 36 18.42 -11.22 0.67
CA GLU A 36 19.22 -11.47 -0.54
C GLU A 36 18.64 -10.77 -1.78
N LEU A 37 17.32 -10.80 -1.95
CA LEU A 37 16.64 -10.28 -3.12
C LEU A 37 16.52 -8.75 -3.14
N LEU A 38 16.24 -8.15 -1.99
CA LEU A 38 15.79 -6.77 -1.87
C LEU A 38 16.89 -5.81 -1.40
N HIS A 39 17.88 -6.26 -0.63
CA HIS A 39 18.99 -5.39 -0.20
C HIS A 39 19.76 -4.77 -1.37
N PRO A 40 20.12 -5.51 -2.44
CA PRO A 40 20.80 -4.91 -3.60
C PRO A 40 19.97 -3.84 -4.32
N ARG A 41 18.66 -3.77 -4.05
CA ARG A 41 17.73 -2.81 -4.63
C ARG A 41 17.46 -1.60 -3.71
N GLY A 42 18.14 -1.51 -2.57
CA GLY A 42 18.00 -0.41 -1.62
C GLY A 42 16.87 -0.55 -0.61
N VAL A 43 16.28 -1.74 -0.47
CA VAL A 43 15.25 -2.01 0.54
C VAL A 43 15.90 -2.63 1.77
N VAL A 44 15.57 -2.09 2.95
CA VAL A 44 15.98 -2.70 4.23
C VAL A 44 14.95 -3.75 4.64
N VAL A 45 15.39 -4.99 4.86
CA VAL A 45 14.53 -6.04 5.41
C VAL A 45 14.73 -6.12 6.91
N VAL A 46 13.63 -5.96 7.66
CA VAL A 46 13.61 -6.05 9.12
C VAL A 46 12.95 -7.36 9.51
N ALA A 47 13.74 -8.27 10.09
CA ALA A 47 13.18 -9.46 10.71
C ALA A 47 12.39 -9.05 11.96
N THR A 48 11.17 -9.54 12.08
CA THR A 48 10.22 -9.17 13.14
C THR A 48 9.63 -10.39 13.83
N ARG A 49 8.87 -10.17 14.89
CA ARG A 49 7.95 -11.19 15.41
C ARG A 49 6.60 -10.99 14.73
N ASP A 50 5.81 -12.06 14.61
CA ASP A 50 4.44 -11.97 14.07
C ASP A 50 3.43 -11.45 15.12
N GLU A 51 3.82 -10.39 15.82
CA GLU A 51 3.03 -9.71 16.86
C GLU A 51 3.44 -8.24 17.00
N PRO A 52 2.55 -7.36 17.49
CA PRO A 52 2.89 -5.98 17.78
C PRO A 52 3.89 -5.85 18.95
N PRO A 53 4.63 -4.74 19.05
CA PRO A 53 4.61 -3.60 18.15
C PRO A 53 5.47 -3.79 16.88
N LEU A 54 5.12 -3.07 15.82
CA LEU A 54 5.99 -2.92 14.65
C LEU A 54 7.28 -2.17 15.06
N PRO A 55 8.45 -2.57 14.56
CA PRO A 55 9.75 -2.06 15.02
C PRO A 55 10.11 -0.69 14.40
N PHE A 56 9.15 0.22 14.35
CA PHE A 56 9.31 1.56 13.79
C PHE A 56 8.68 2.60 14.71
N ALA A 57 9.23 3.81 14.65
CA ALA A 57 8.68 4.96 15.33
C ALA A 57 7.31 5.35 14.76
N ASP A 58 6.60 6.17 15.51
CA ASP A 58 5.36 6.80 15.07
C ASP A 58 5.64 7.70 13.86
N ASP A 59 4.67 7.85 12.95
CA ASP A 59 4.75 8.76 11.80
C ASP A 59 6.00 8.54 10.91
N ALA A 60 6.47 7.29 10.81
CA ALA A 60 7.68 6.93 10.09
C ALA A 60 7.48 6.80 8.57
N PHE A 61 6.27 6.47 8.11
CA PHE A 61 6.01 6.13 6.72
C PHE A 61 4.87 6.95 6.09
N ASP A 62 5.06 7.30 4.82
CA ASP A 62 4.01 7.90 3.99
C ASP A 62 3.07 6.83 3.38
N LEU A 63 3.58 5.59 3.20
CA LEU A 63 2.85 4.45 2.63
C LEU A 63 3.20 3.16 3.37
N VAL A 64 2.17 2.41 3.77
CA VAL A 64 2.27 1.02 4.23
C VAL A 64 1.55 0.12 3.23
N THR A 65 2.24 -0.89 2.71
CA THR A 65 1.69 -1.91 1.82
C THR A 65 1.59 -3.25 2.54
N SER A 66 0.63 -4.08 2.12
CA SER A 66 0.58 -5.49 2.53
C SER A 66 -0.11 -6.34 1.47
N ARG A 67 0.23 -7.63 1.44
CA ARG A 67 -0.45 -8.60 0.60
C ARG A 67 -0.73 -9.85 1.41
N HIS A 68 -2.02 -10.21 1.46
CA HIS A 68 -2.55 -11.35 2.20
C HIS A 68 -2.06 -11.38 3.65
N PRO A 69 -2.23 -10.28 4.42
CA PRO A 69 -1.73 -10.23 5.77
C PRO A 69 -2.42 -11.30 6.63
N ASN A 70 -1.64 -12.04 7.42
CA ASN A 70 -2.17 -13.03 8.37
C ASN A 70 -2.96 -12.34 9.49
N ALA A 71 -2.46 -11.18 9.94
CA ALA A 71 -3.09 -10.35 10.95
C ALA A 71 -2.99 -8.88 10.53
N VAL A 72 -4.02 -8.09 10.85
CA VAL A 72 -4.05 -6.65 10.55
C VAL A 72 -4.10 -5.88 11.86
N TRP A 73 -2.94 -5.38 12.30
CA TRP A 73 -2.83 -4.56 13.51
C TRP A 73 -3.13 -3.10 13.19
N TRP A 74 -4.41 -2.77 13.06
CA TRP A 74 -4.87 -1.42 12.66
C TRP A 74 -4.25 -0.29 13.48
N THR A 75 -4.09 -0.49 14.80
CA THR A 75 -3.46 0.49 15.69
C THR A 75 -2.00 0.72 15.35
N GLU A 76 -1.25 -0.32 15.03
CA GLU A 76 0.17 -0.21 14.66
C GLU A 76 0.35 0.37 13.26
N ILE A 77 -0.49 -0.04 12.29
CA ILE A 77 -0.47 0.50 10.93
C ILE A 77 -0.78 2.01 10.98
N ALA A 78 -1.79 2.41 11.75
CA ALA A 78 -2.12 3.82 11.94
C ALA A 78 -1.00 4.58 12.65
N ARG A 79 -0.37 3.98 13.67
CA ARG A 79 0.72 4.59 14.45
C ARG A 79 1.95 4.91 13.60
N VAL A 80 2.38 3.97 12.75
CA VAL A 80 3.59 4.14 11.93
C VAL A 80 3.35 4.98 10.67
N LEU A 81 2.09 5.21 10.29
CA LEU A 81 1.73 6.10 9.19
C LEU A 81 1.72 7.55 9.65
N ARG A 82 2.37 8.41 8.87
CA ARG A 82 2.26 9.86 9.04
C ARG A 82 0.81 10.33 8.91
N PRO A 83 0.46 11.53 9.45
CA PRO A 83 -0.79 12.17 9.12
C PRO A 83 -0.93 12.34 7.60
N GLY A 84 -2.00 11.79 7.02
CA GLY A 84 -2.23 11.78 5.57
C GLY A 84 -1.54 10.64 4.81
N GLY A 85 -0.82 9.75 5.50
CA GLY A 85 -0.25 8.54 4.93
C GLY A 85 -1.31 7.52 4.51
N THR A 86 -0.92 6.57 3.67
CA THR A 86 -1.84 5.59 3.06
C THR A 86 -1.50 4.16 3.46
N TYR A 87 -2.53 3.37 3.76
CA TYR A 87 -2.44 1.92 3.80
C TYR A 87 -3.02 1.33 2.51
N PHE A 88 -2.23 0.54 1.78
CA PHE A 88 -2.65 -0.13 0.55
C PHE A 88 -2.46 -1.63 0.66
N ALA A 89 -3.55 -2.39 0.61
CA ALA A 89 -3.50 -3.81 0.87
C ALA A 89 -4.33 -4.64 -0.11
N GLN A 90 -3.84 -5.84 -0.40
CA GLN A 90 -4.62 -6.91 -1.00
C GLN A 90 -4.96 -7.93 0.08
N HIS A 91 -6.24 -8.12 0.37
CA HIS A 91 -6.70 -9.14 1.33
C HIS A 91 -7.25 -10.37 0.59
N VAL A 92 -7.21 -11.53 1.25
CA VAL A 92 -7.94 -12.72 0.80
C VAL A 92 -9.43 -12.56 1.12
N GLY A 93 -10.27 -12.93 0.16
CA GLY A 93 -11.73 -12.93 0.33
C GLY A 93 -12.20 -14.23 0.99
N PRO A 94 -13.42 -14.25 1.53
CA PRO A 94 -13.98 -15.44 2.19
C PRO A 94 -14.20 -16.64 1.24
N LEU A 95 -14.19 -16.40 -0.08
CA LEU A 95 -14.32 -17.44 -1.10
C LEU A 95 -12.98 -17.78 -1.77
N SER A 96 -11.87 -17.19 -1.31
CA SER A 96 -10.55 -17.48 -1.85
C SER A 96 -10.23 -18.97 -1.66
N GLY A 97 -10.04 -19.69 -2.77
CA GLY A 97 -9.73 -21.12 -2.77
C GLY A 97 -10.93 -22.05 -2.67
N LEU A 98 -12.17 -21.53 -2.62
CA LEU A 98 -13.38 -22.36 -2.49
C LEU A 98 -13.55 -23.33 -3.67
N GLU A 99 -13.41 -22.84 -4.91
CA GLU A 99 -13.54 -23.67 -6.12
C GLU A 99 -12.57 -24.87 -6.10
N LEU A 100 -11.33 -24.63 -5.66
CA LEU A 100 -10.32 -25.67 -5.53
C LEU A 100 -10.67 -26.67 -4.42
N ALA A 101 -11.16 -26.17 -3.28
CA ALA A 101 -11.61 -27.03 -2.19
C ALA A 101 -12.78 -27.92 -2.62
N GLU A 102 -13.76 -27.36 -3.33
CA GLU A 102 -14.93 -28.10 -3.81
C GLU A 102 -14.60 -29.15 -4.87
N PHE A 103 -13.59 -28.90 -5.70
CA PHE A 103 -13.08 -29.91 -6.64
C PHE A 103 -12.63 -31.20 -5.94
N PHE A 104 -11.96 -31.09 -4.79
CA PHE A 104 -11.45 -32.25 -4.04
C PHE A 104 -12.42 -32.82 -3.02
N LEU A 105 -13.15 -31.96 -2.31
CA LEU A 105 -13.92 -32.33 -1.12
C LEU A 105 -15.44 -32.34 -1.37
N GLY A 106 -15.88 -31.88 -2.55
CA GLY A 106 -17.29 -31.65 -2.84
C GLY A 106 -17.82 -30.34 -2.22
N PRO A 107 -19.13 -30.07 -2.36
CA PRO A 107 -19.75 -28.83 -1.91
C PRO A 107 -19.45 -28.52 -0.44
N GLN A 108 -19.11 -27.25 -0.13
CA GLN A 108 -18.79 -26.82 1.23
C GLN A 108 -20.03 -26.16 1.88
N PRO A 109 -20.79 -26.84 2.77
CA PRO A 109 -22.09 -26.35 3.25
C PRO A 109 -22.00 -25.09 4.13
N SER A 110 -20.83 -24.86 4.73
CA SER A 110 -20.52 -23.69 5.54
C SER A 110 -19.89 -22.55 4.74
N ALA A 111 -19.71 -22.70 3.43
CA ALA A 111 -19.16 -21.64 2.61
C ALA A 111 -20.14 -20.45 2.56
N PRO A 112 -19.66 -19.22 2.73
CA PRO A 112 -20.50 -18.05 2.51
C PRO A 112 -20.99 -18.04 1.06
N GLY A 113 -22.20 -17.54 0.85
CA GLY A 113 -22.72 -17.34 -0.50
C GLY A 113 -21.88 -16.33 -1.29
N PRO A 114 -22.03 -16.27 -2.63
CA PRO A 114 -21.37 -15.27 -3.44
C PRO A 114 -21.68 -13.86 -2.91
N PRO A 115 -20.69 -12.96 -2.83
CA PRO A 115 -20.95 -11.58 -2.43
C PRO A 115 -21.95 -10.94 -3.41
N PRO A 116 -22.80 -10.01 -2.94
CA PRO A 116 -23.68 -9.27 -3.83
C PRO A 116 -22.86 -8.54 -4.91
N PRO A 117 -23.44 -8.31 -6.10
CA PRO A 117 -22.75 -7.60 -7.17
C PRO A 117 -22.27 -6.22 -6.67
N PRO A 118 -21.08 -5.75 -7.10
CA PRO A 118 -20.58 -4.46 -6.66
C PRO A 118 -21.56 -3.36 -7.04
N THR A 119 -21.94 -2.52 -6.09
CA THR A 119 -22.68 -1.30 -6.39
C THR A 119 -21.84 -0.45 -7.35
N PRO A 120 -22.41 0.04 -8.48
CA PRO A 120 -21.69 0.89 -9.41
C PRO A 120 -21.14 2.10 -8.65
N ARG A 121 -19.82 2.24 -8.59
CA ARG A 121 -19.23 3.47 -8.04
C ARG A 121 -19.48 4.59 -9.05
N PRO A 122 -19.96 5.77 -8.61
CA PRO A 122 -20.05 6.92 -9.50
C PRO A 122 -18.65 7.18 -10.07
N ARG A 123 -18.58 7.35 -11.40
CA ARG A 123 -17.34 7.77 -12.07
C ARG A 123 -16.88 9.06 -11.41
N ARG A 124 -15.73 9.05 -10.72
CA ARG A 124 -15.06 10.30 -10.36
C ARG A 124 -14.76 11.02 -11.66
N PRO A 125 -15.17 12.30 -11.83
CA PRO A 125 -14.74 13.07 -12.99
C PRO A 125 -13.21 13.09 -13.00
N ALA A 126 -12.62 12.93 -14.18
CA ALA A 126 -11.19 13.15 -14.35
C ALA A 126 -10.87 14.57 -13.87
N PRO A 127 -9.85 14.77 -13.01
CA PRO A 127 -9.43 16.12 -12.68
C PRO A 127 -8.98 16.83 -13.97
N PRO A 128 -9.34 18.10 -14.19
CA PRO A 128 -8.82 18.85 -15.33
C PRO A 128 -7.30 18.96 -15.21
N ALA A 129 -6.61 18.90 -16.36
CA ALA A 129 -5.14 18.76 -16.48
C ALA A 129 -4.29 19.86 -15.81
N TRP A 130 -4.91 20.84 -15.16
CA TRP A 130 -4.27 22.05 -14.61
C TRP A 130 -4.82 22.44 -13.23
N THR A 131 -5.24 21.47 -12.41
CA THR A 131 -5.65 21.75 -11.02
C THR A 131 -4.74 21.02 -10.03
N SER A 132 -4.06 21.80 -9.18
CA SER A 132 -3.39 21.28 -7.99
C SER A 132 -4.41 21.16 -6.85
N TRP A 133 -4.46 19.99 -6.23
CA TRP A 133 -5.14 19.81 -4.96
C TRP A 133 -4.20 20.31 -3.87
N THR A 134 -4.51 21.45 -3.28
CA THR A 134 -3.80 21.94 -2.11
C THR A 134 -4.71 21.75 -0.91
N CYS A 135 -4.20 21.13 0.15
CA CYS A 135 -4.88 21.12 1.43
C CYS A 135 -4.06 21.96 2.41
N GLY A 136 -4.65 23.06 2.83
CA GLY A 136 -4.14 23.95 3.87
C GLY A 136 -4.94 23.80 5.16
N TRP A 137 -4.49 24.46 6.22
CA TRP A 137 -5.07 24.35 7.55
C TRP A 137 -6.57 24.72 7.63
N SER A 138 -7.10 25.42 6.63
CA SER A 138 -8.50 25.89 6.58
C SER A 138 -9.44 24.99 5.76
N GLY A 139 -8.99 23.82 5.29
CA GLY A 139 -9.77 22.87 4.49
C GLY A 139 -9.22 22.65 3.08
N CYS A 140 -9.74 21.64 2.37
CA CYS A 140 -9.31 21.33 1.01
C CYS A 140 -10.28 21.92 -0.03
N GLY A 141 -9.74 22.56 -1.06
CA GLY A 141 -10.51 23.15 -2.15
C GLY A 141 -9.71 23.20 -3.46
N TRP A 142 -10.42 23.35 -4.58
CA TRP A 142 -9.80 23.45 -5.91
C TRP A 142 -9.36 24.89 -6.18
N SER A 143 -8.10 25.09 -6.59
CA SER A 143 -7.61 26.39 -7.07
C SER A 143 -7.06 26.27 -8.49
N SER A 144 -7.43 27.20 -9.38
CA SER A 144 -6.87 27.35 -10.72
C SER A 144 -5.74 28.39 -10.71
N SER A 145 -4.53 28.01 -11.14
CA SER A 145 -3.42 28.95 -11.35
C SER A 145 -3.33 29.32 -12.83
N THR A 146 -3.70 30.55 -13.19
CA THR A 146 -3.46 31.09 -14.53
C THR A 146 -2.13 31.83 -14.53
N SER A 147 -1.02 31.13 -14.81
CA SER A 147 0.28 31.78 -15.02
C SER A 147 0.45 32.07 -16.51
N ALA A 148 0.23 33.33 -16.94
CA ALA A 148 0.60 33.79 -18.27
C ALA A 148 2.14 33.93 -18.37
N PRO A 149 2.79 33.55 -19.49
CA PRO A 149 4.22 33.75 -19.65
C PRO A 149 4.53 35.24 -19.84
N LEU A 150 5.43 35.79 -19.02
CA LEU A 150 5.99 37.13 -19.19
C LEU A 150 6.86 37.17 -20.45
N ALA A 151 6.48 38.03 -21.39
CA ALA A 151 7.25 38.31 -22.60
C ALA A 151 8.50 39.15 -22.28
N THR A 152 9.62 38.74 -22.87
CA THR A 152 10.92 39.42 -22.87
C THR A 152 10.80 40.81 -23.53
N SER A 153 11.34 41.84 -22.89
CA SER A 153 11.62 43.15 -23.50
C SER A 153 13.03 43.58 -23.11
N CYS A 154 13.92 43.59 -24.10
CA CYS A 154 15.21 44.28 -24.05
C CYS A 154 15.00 45.76 -24.38
N ALA A 155 15.68 46.63 -23.65
CA ALA A 155 15.66 48.08 -23.81
C ALA A 155 16.33 48.57 -25.11
N ARG A 156 15.67 49.51 -25.80
CA ARG A 156 16.11 50.90 -25.98
C ARG A 156 14.96 51.77 -26.46
#